data_AF-A0A2H6GYC9-F1
#
_entry.id   AF-A0A2H6GYC9-F1
#
_cell.length_a   1.000
_cell.length_b   1.000
_cell.length_c   1.000
_cell.angle_alpha   90.00
_cell.angle_beta   90.00
_cell.angle_gamma   90.00
#
_symmetry.space_group_name_H-M   'P 1'
#
loop_
_entity.id
_entity.type
_entity.pdbx_description
1 polymer ?
#
loop_
_entity_poly.entity_id
_entity_poly.type
_entity_poly.pdbx_seq_one_letter_code
_entity_poly.pdbx_strand_id
1 'polypeptide(L)'
;MVDASLHRMFRGRELAGRIVDKISETGVEATIMHVCGTHEQSITRSGIRSLLPEGLEIVPGPGCPVCVTPTSEIDAAVELAEQGVIVAVYGDMMRVPGTKGSLSQKKTEGRDCRIVYSPENAIEIARQNPDREVVFFAIGLETTAPMTAHVLLDSPPDNFSVLCSHRLTPPAVDFLLALGESKISGLIQPGHVSTIIGEKAWIPLDEKYHAPQVIAGFEPVDILLAVLMICRQIKDGPGRLENAYMRSVTFDGNLRAQEVLDKVFTVKDEVWRGFPVIPDSTYAFKEEYSDFDAVKRFDLKLAKSGEACGVDCPLCGKILRGLAKPQDCEKFKSLCTPQNPLGACMVSNEGTCNIAYRYGGIVKIK
;
A
#
# COMPACT_ATOMS: atom_id res chain seq x y z
N MET A 1 30.63 23.67 2.21
CA MET A 1 29.27 23.11 2.02
C MET A 1 29.05 21.75 2.73
N VAL A 2 29.91 21.34 3.67
CA VAL A 2 29.78 20.06 4.40
C VAL A 2 29.04 20.21 5.75
N ASP A 3 28.59 21.41 6.12
CA ASP A 3 28.23 21.72 7.52
C ASP A 3 26.72 21.61 7.83
N ALA A 4 25.82 22.05 6.93
CA ALA A 4 24.39 22.09 7.22
C ALA A 4 23.71 20.71 7.23
N SER A 5 24.14 19.78 6.38
CA SER A 5 23.58 18.42 6.32
C SER A 5 24.02 17.56 7.50
N LEU A 6 25.31 17.63 7.85
CA LEU A 6 25.87 16.97 9.03
C LEU A 6 25.24 17.53 10.31
N HIS A 7 25.13 18.85 10.45
CA HIS A 7 24.49 19.45 11.62
C HIS A 7 23.00 19.06 11.73
N ARG A 8 22.27 18.99 10.61
CA ARG A 8 20.87 18.51 10.58
C ARG A 8 20.77 17.03 10.96
N MET A 9 21.69 16.19 10.49
CA MET A 9 21.77 14.77 10.89
C MET A 9 22.09 14.58 12.37
N PHE A 10 23.00 15.38 12.94
CA PHE A 10 23.33 15.35 14.36
C PHE A 10 22.14 15.77 15.24
N ARG A 11 21.45 16.86 14.89
CA ARG A 11 20.21 17.27 15.58
C ARG A 11 19.11 16.23 15.47
N GLY A 12 19.00 15.55 14.32
CA GLY A 12 18.04 14.47 14.11
C GLY A 12 18.29 13.27 15.02
N ARG A 13 19.54 12.86 15.22
CA ARG A 13 19.89 11.79 16.17
C ARG A 13 19.62 12.16 17.61
N GLU A 14 19.99 13.37 18.03
CA GLU A 14 19.76 13.81 19.40
C GLU A 14 18.25 13.89 19.71
N LEU A 15 17.47 14.43 18.78
CA LEU A 15 16.02 14.47 18.90
C LEU A 15 15.41 13.06 18.93
N ALA A 16 15.86 12.15 18.05
CA ALA A 16 15.40 10.77 18.05
C ALA A 16 15.70 10.07 19.40
N GLY A 17 16.89 10.25 19.95
CA GLY A 17 17.27 9.70 21.27
C GLY A 17 16.34 10.20 22.38
N ARG A 18 16.11 11.53 22.44
CA ARG A 18 15.17 12.11 23.42
C ARG A 18 13.74 11.59 23.27
N ILE A 19 13.28 11.35 22.04
CA ILE A 19 11.95 10.77 21.80
C ILE A 19 11.90 9.32 22.29
N VAL A 20 12.95 8.52 22.03
CA VAL A 20 13.06 7.13 22.52
C VAL A 20 13.06 7.07 24.05
N ASP A 21 13.78 7.97 24.72
CA ASP A 21 13.75 8.09 26.18
C ASP A 21 12.32 8.38 26.67
N LYS A 22 11.62 9.32 26.01
CA LYS A 22 10.23 9.65 26.32
C LYS A 22 9.25 8.51 26.04
N ILE A 23 9.48 7.71 25.00
CA ILE A 23 8.69 6.49 24.74
C ILE A 23 8.90 5.51 25.90
N SER A 24 10.15 5.31 26.32
CA SER A 24 10.49 4.38 27.41
C SER A 24 9.88 4.82 28.75
N GLU A 25 9.88 6.12 29.04
CA GLU A 25 9.22 6.70 30.23
C GLU A 25 7.70 6.47 30.27
N THR A 26 7.05 6.17 29.14
CA THR A 26 5.61 5.88 29.14
C THR A 26 5.28 4.56 29.82
N GLY A 27 6.20 3.58 29.78
CA GLY A 27 5.99 2.22 30.29
C GLY A 27 4.91 1.43 29.54
N VAL A 28 4.53 1.86 28.33
CA VAL A 28 3.47 1.22 27.54
C VAL A 28 4.00 -0.01 26.82
N GLU A 29 3.32 -1.14 27.04
CA GLU A 29 3.44 -2.35 26.24
C GLU A 29 2.26 -2.43 25.27
N ALA A 30 2.54 -2.44 23.98
CA ALA A 30 1.52 -2.30 22.95
C ALA A 30 2.02 -2.84 21.61
N THR A 31 1.08 -3.19 20.73
CA THR A 31 1.37 -3.44 19.32
C THR A 31 0.80 -2.30 18.49
N ILE A 32 1.67 -1.50 17.89
CA ILE A 32 1.29 -0.39 17.01
C ILE A 32 1.37 -0.87 15.56
N MET A 33 0.30 -0.70 14.79
CA MET A 33 0.31 -1.02 13.37
C MET A 33 0.54 0.24 12.54
N HIS A 34 1.32 0.16 11.46
CA HIS A 34 1.30 1.17 10.40
C HIS A 34 0.74 0.56 9.11
N VAL A 35 0.02 1.33 8.30
CA VAL A 35 -0.59 0.86 7.05
C VAL A 35 0.00 1.55 5.82
N CYS A 36 1.34 1.64 5.81
CA CYS A 36 2.10 2.26 4.72
C CYS A 36 3.42 1.53 4.46
N GLY A 37 3.67 1.09 3.22
CA GLY A 37 4.94 0.47 2.84
C GLY A 37 6.15 1.39 3.00
N THR A 38 5.99 2.71 2.75
CA THR A 38 7.06 3.69 2.98
C THR A 38 7.42 3.84 4.46
N HIS A 39 6.45 3.74 5.38
CA HIS A 39 6.74 3.68 6.81
C HIS A 39 7.54 2.41 7.15
N GLU A 40 7.14 1.24 6.64
CA GLU A 40 7.89 -0.01 6.87
C GLU A 40 9.35 0.10 6.41
N GLN A 41 9.58 0.68 5.23
CA GLN A 41 10.92 0.92 4.72
C GLN A 41 11.73 1.81 5.68
N SER A 42 11.15 2.92 6.15
CA SER A 42 11.82 3.85 7.06
C SER A 42 12.11 3.19 8.42
N ILE A 43 11.13 2.50 9.01
CA ILE A 43 11.24 1.76 10.27
C ILE A 43 12.38 0.76 10.20
N THR A 44 12.39 -0.07 9.17
CA THR A 44 13.37 -1.16 9.04
C THR A 44 14.75 -0.62 8.63
N ARG A 45 14.84 0.32 7.68
CA ARG A 45 16.13 0.91 7.26
C ARG A 45 16.83 1.66 8.39
N SER A 46 16.06 2.34 9.24
CA SER A 46 16.60 3.11 10.36
C SER A 46 16.68 2.34 11.67
N GLY A 47 16.30 1.05 11.67
CA GLY A 47 16.38 0.19 12.84
C GLY A 47 15.48 0.62 14.00
N ILE A 48 14.37 1.33 13.74
CA ILE A 48 13.49 1.90 14.78
C ILE A 48 13.03 0.82 15.77
N ARG A 49 12.69 -0.39 15.29
CA ARG A 49 12.26 -1.51 16.14
C ARG A 49 13.28 -1.89 17.21
N SER A 50 14.57 -1.77 16.92
CA SER A 50 15.65 -2.05 17.89
C SER A 50 15.79 -0.96 18.95
N LEU A 51 15.26 0.24 18.72
CA LEU A 51 15.31 1.37 19.65
C LEU A 51 14.16 1.36 20.66
N LEU A 52 13.07 0.64 20.38
CA LEU A 52 11.88 0.63 21.25
C LEU A 52 12.13 -0.20 22.53
N PRO A 53 11.44 0.10 23.64
CA PRO A 53 11.47 -0.72 24.85
C PRO A 53 10.93 -2.14 24.60
N GLU A 54 11.19 -3.06 25.52
CA GLU A 54 10.58 -4.40 25.49
C GLU A 54 9.05 -4.28 25.66
N GLY A 55 8.28 -5.14 25.00
CA GLY A 55 6.81 -5.09 25.02
C GLY A 55 6.16 -4.07 24.06
N LEU A 56 6.94 -3.16 23.45
CA LEU A 56 6.44 -2.23 22.42
C LEU A 56 6.86 -2.69 21.02
N GLU A 57 5.89 -3.12 20.21
CA GLU A 57 6.12 -3.60 18.84
C GLU A 57 5.50 -2.67 17.80
N ILE A 58 6.17 -2.54 16.65
CA ILE A 58 5.59 -1.94 15.44
C ILE A 58 5.42 -3.04 14.39
N VAL A 59 4.19 -3.26 13.93
CA VAL A 59 3.84 -4.26 12.92
C VAL A 59 3.32 -3.60 11.63
N PRO A 60 3.63 -4.17 10.46
CA PRO A 60 3.08 -3.70 9.19
C PRO A 60 1.66 -4.24 8.98
N GLY A 61 0.79 -3.37 8.49
CA GLY A 61 -0.53 -3.73 7.96
C GLY A 61 -0.56 -3.71 6.42
N PRO A 62 -1.76 -3.61 5.79
CA PRO A 62 -1.96 -3.73 4.35
C PRO A 62 -1.63 -2.44 3.59
N GLY A 63 -0.42 -1.89 3.81
CA GLY A 63 0.00 -0.60 3.27
C GLY A 63 0.72 -0.64 1.91
N CYS A 64 0.73 -1.79 1.23
CA CYS A 64 1.41 -2.00 -0.04
C CYS A 64 0.37 -2.34 -1.13
N PRO A 65 0.05 -1.42 -2.06
CA PRO A 65 -1.00 -1.65 -3.05
C PRO A 65 -0.75 -2.86 -3.96
N VAL A 66 0.50 -3.06 -4.36
CA VAL A 66 0.94 -4.24 -5.12
C VAL A 66 0.65 -5.52 -4.36
N CYS A 67 0.91 -5.51 -3.06
CA CYS A 67 0.81 -6.69 -2.21
C CYS A 67 -0.64 -7.09 -1.97
N VAL A 68 -1.55 -6.11 -1.91
CA VAL A 68 -2.99 -6.34 -1.70
C VAL A 68 -3.75 -6.56 -3.01
N THR A 69 -3.12 -6.40 -4.17
CA THR A 69 -3.73 -6.68 -5.47
C THR A 69 -4.06 -8.19 -5.58
N PRO A 70 -5.33 -8.58 -5.78
CA PRO A 70 -5.73 -9.98 -5.92
C PRO A 70 -5.02 -10.71 -7.06
N THR A 71 -4.79 -12.02 -6.88
CA THR A 71 -4.19 -12.87 -7.92
C THR A 71 -5.05 -12.92 -9.19
N SER A 72 -6.38 -12.85 -9.07
CA SER A 72 -7.30 -12.81 -10.21
C SER A 72 -7.09 -11.60 -11.12
N GLU A 73 -6.71 -10.45 -10.58
CA GLU A 73 -6.41 -9.25 -11.37
C GLU A 73 -5.05 -9.37 -12.07
N ILE A 74 -4.07 -10.05 -11.44
CA ILE A 74 -2.81 -10.40 -12.11
C ILE A 74 -3.08 -11.33 -13.28
N ASP A 75 -3.91 -12.35 -13.07
CA ASP A 75 -4.27 -13.32 -14.10
C ASP A 75 -5.04 -12.67 -15.25
N ALA A 76 -5.91 -11.70 -14.97
CA ALA A 76 -6.59 -10.91 -15.98
C ALA A 76 -5.60 -10.07 -16.82
N ALA A 77 -4.61 -9.44 -16.19
CA ALA A 77 -3.55 -8.73 -16.92
C ALA A 77 -2.70 -9.69 -17.78
N VAL A 78 -2.43 -10.90 -17.28
CA VAL A 78 -1.75 -11.95 -18.04
C VAL A 78 -2.59 -12.41 -19.23
N GLU A 79 -3.89 -12.61 -19.05
CA GLU A 79 -4.82 -12.98 -20.11
C GLU A 79 -4.87 -11.92 -21.22
N LEU A 80 -4.93 -10.63 -20.86
CA LEU A 80 -4.85 -9.54 -21.82
C LEU A 80 -3.56 -9.58 -22.66
N ALA A 81 -2.41 -9.81 -22.02
CA ALA A 81 -1.14 -9.95 -22.72
C ALA A 81 -1.15 -11.16 -23.68
N GLU A 82 -1.79 -12.27 -23.32
CA GLU A 82 -1.96 -13.46 -24.16
C GLU A 82 -2.87 -13.20 -25.37
N GLN A 83 -3.88 -12.31 -25.22
CA GLN A 83 -4.75 -11.84 -26.31
C GLN A 83 -4.07 -10.84 -27.25
N GLY A 84 -2.82 -10.43 -26.99
CA GLY A 84 -2.04 -9.52 -27.85
C GLY A 84 -2.19 -8.03 -27.54
N VAL A 85 -2.92 -7.70 -26.47
CA VAL A 85 -3.04 -6.34 -25.91
C VAL A 85 -1.69 -5.88 -25.38
N ILE A 86 -1.37 -4.60 -25.54
CA ILE A 86 -0.20 -4.00 -24.89
C ILE A 86 -0.57 -3.73 -23.43
N VAL A 87 0.07 -4.44 -22.50
CA VAL A 87 -0.18 -4.24 -21.07
C VAL A 87 0.89 -3.29 -20.52
N ALA A 88 0.46 -2.09 -20.15
CA ALA A 88 1.28 -1.09 -19.47
C ALA A 88 1.08 -1.20 -17.95
N VAL A 89 2.16 -1.27 -17.18
CA VAL A 89 2.08 -1.47 -15.72
C VAL A 89 3.30 -0.89 -14.99
N TYR A 90 3.17 -0.55 -13.71
CA TYR A 90 4.31 -0.20 -12.87
C TYR A 90 5.32 -1.35 -12.71
N GLY A 91 6.60 -0.99 -12.56
CA GLY A 91 7.70 -1.95 -12.64
C GLY A 91 7.74 -3.01 -11.54
N ASP A 92 7.22 -2.72 -10.35
CA ASP A 92 7.11 -3.69 -9.26
C ASP A 92 6.03 -4.74 -9.53
N MET A 93 4.92 -4.35 -10.15
CA MET A 93 3.83 -5.25 -10.48
C MET A 93 4.18 -6.23 -11.63
N MET A 94 5.14 -5.90 -12.51
CA MET A 94 5.60 -6.78 -13.59
C MET A 94 5.98 -8.19 -13.14
N ARG A 95 6.52 -8.32 -11.92
CA ARG A 95 7.08 -9.57 -11.40
C ARG A 95 6.16 -10.28 -10.42
N VAL A 96 4.99 -9.74 -10.14
CA VAL A 96 4.03 -10.38 -9.22
C VAL A 96 3.52 -11.67 -9.86
N PRO A 97 3.63 -12.82 -9.17
CA PRO A 97 3.17 -14.08 -9.72
C PRO A 97 1.64 -14.16 -9.69
N GLY A 98 1.05 -14.48 -10.84
CA GLY A 98 -0.31 -15.01 -11.02
C GLY A 98 -0.33 -16.54 -11.01
N THR A 99 -1.48 -17.14 -11.29
CA THR A 99 -1.63 -18.60 -11.46
C THR A 99 -1.03 -19.12 -12.76
N LYS A 100 -1.01 -18.28 -13.81
CA LYS A 100 -0.45 -18.60 -15.14
C LYS A 100 0.91 -17.93 -15.39
N GLY A 101 1.59 -17.54 -14.32
CA GLY A 101 2.86 -16.81 -14.37
C GLY A 101 2.70 -15.30 -14.16
N SER A 102 3.76 -14.55 -14.43
CA SER A 102 3.81 -13.08 -14.28
C SER A 102 3.92 -12.36 -15.62
N LEU A 103 3.61 -11.07 -15.65
CA LEU A 103 3.78 -10.23 -16.85
C LEU A 103 5.24 -10.23 -17.35
N SER A 104 6.23 -10.34 -16.45
CA SER A 104 7.64 -10.48 -16.85
C SER A 104 7.91 -11.79 -17.58
N GLN A 105 7.25 -12.89 -17.20
CA GLN A 105 7.38 -14.17 -17.91
C GLN A 105 6.69 -14.07 -19.28
N LYS A 106 5.49 -13.47 -19.35
CA LYS A 106 4.80 -13.22 -20.62
C LYS A 106 5.60 -12.35 -21.57
N LYS A 107 6.31 -11.35 -21.05
CA LYS A 107 7.27 -10.57 -21.84
C LYS A 107 8.37 -11.42 -22.46
N THR A 108 8.96 -12.35 -21.71
CA THR A 108 9.96 -13.30 -22.22
C THR A 108 9.37 -14.27 -23.25
N GLU A 109 8.08 -14.59 -23.13
CA GLU A 109 7.31 -15.37 -24.12
C GLU A 109 6.92 -14.55 -25.38
N GLY A 110 7.39 -13.31 -25.51
CA GLY A 110 7.14 -12.45 -26.67
C GLY A 110 5.86 -11.61 -26.60
N ARG A 111 5.19 -11.55 -25.45
CA ARG A 111 4.03 -10.65 -25.24
C ARG A 111 4.48 -9.22 -24.94
N ASP A 112 3.65 -8.23 -25.32
CA ASP A 112 4.01 -6.82 -25.19
C ASP A 112 3.61 -6.27 -23.82
N CYS A 113 4.47 -6.46 -22.83
CA CYS A 113 4.31 -5.90 -21.48
C CYS A 113 5.33 -4.78 -21.23
N ARG A 114 4.84 -3.57 -20.95
CA ARG A 114 5.66 -2.35 -20.84
C ARG A 114 5.62 -1.78 -19.43
N ILE A 115 6.81 -1.44 -18.93
CA ILE A 115 6.94 -0.73 -17.66
C ILE A 115 6.64 0.75 -17.91
N VAL A 116 5.76 1.31 -17.07
CA VAL A 116 5.46 2.74 -17.04
C VAL A 116 5.72 3.32 -15.66
N TYR A 117 5.93 4.64 -15.60
CA TYR A 117 6.11 5.37 -14.35
C TYR A 117 4.90 6.22 -13.99
N SER A 118 3.96 6.40 -14.92
CA SER A 118 2.72 7.14 -14.71
C SER A 118 1.65 6.70 -15.73
N PRO A 119 0.36 7.02 -15.49
CA PRO A 119 -0.71 6.76 -16.45
C PRO A 119 -0.49 7.48 -17.80
N GLU A 120 0.13 8.65 -17.82
CA GLU A 120 0.44 9.41 -19.04
C GLU A 120 1.40 8.66 -19.97
N ASN A 121 2.34 7.88 -19.41
CA ASN A 121 3.20 7.02 -20.23
C ASN A 121 2.38 5.92 -20.94
N ALA A 122 1.33 5.40 -20.30
CA ALA A 122 0.45 4.41 -20.92
C ALA A 122 -0.42 5.03 -22.01
N ILE A 123 -0.88 6.27 -21.83
CA ILE A 123 -1.54 7.07 -22.88
C ILE A 123 -0.62 7.28 -24.08
N GLU A 124 0.63 7.65 -23.84
CA GLU A 124 1.61 7.83 -24.92
C GLU A 124 1.86 6.54 -25.70
N ILE A 125 1.92 5.40 -25.00
CA ILE A 125 1.98 4.09 -25.64
C ILE A 125 0.74 3.84 -26.52
N ALA A 126 -0.46 4.20 -26.07
CA ALA A 126 -1.69 4.06 -26.85
C ALA A 126 -1.66 4.92 -28.12
N ARG A 127 -1.23 6.20 -28.02
CA ARG A 127 -1.08 7.11 -29.16
C ARG A 127 -0.09 6.60 -30.20
N GLN A 128 1.01 5.98 -29.76
CA GLN A 128 2.04 5.43 -30.63
C GLN A 128 1.64 4.10 -31.28
N ASN A 129 0.55 3.47 -30.86
CA ASN A 129 0.12 2.14 -31.32
C ASN A 129 -1.39 2.17 -31.67
N PRO A 130 -1.83 3.01 -32.62
CA PRO A 130 -3.26 3.25 -32.88
C PRO A 130 -4.03 2.00 -33.30
N ASP A 131 -3.36 1.04 -33.94
CA ASP A 131 -3.97 -0.22 -34.42
C ASP A 131 -3.99 -1.33 -33.36
N ARG A 132 -3.61 -1.03 -32.11
CA ARG A 132 -3.51 -2.00 -31.02
C ARG A 132 -4.18 -1.50 -29.76
N GLU A 133 -4.90 -2.40 -29.10
CA GLU A 133 -5.43 -2.16 -27.76
C GLU A 133 -4.30 -2.00 -26.74
N VAL A 134 -4.43 -1.01 -25.86
CA VAL A 134 -3.51 -0.72 -24.77
C VAL A 134 -4.28 -0.68 -23.46
N VAL A 135 -3.91 -1.56 -22.53
CA VAL A 135 -4.47 -1.59 -21.18
C VAL A 135 -3.43 -1.12 -20.18
N PHE A 136 -3.78 -0.09 -19.41
CA PHE A 136 -3.02 0.27 -18.22
C PHE A 136 -3.54 -0.52 -17.01
N PHE A 137 -2.68 -1.34 -16.41
CA PHE A 137 -2.99 -2.02 -15.16
C PHE A 137 -2.75 -1.07 -13.99
N ALA A 138 -3.82 -0.38 -13.60
CA ALA A 138 -3.78 0.72 -12.65
C ALA A 138 -3.91 0.20 -11.22
N ILE A 139 -2.79 0.17 -10.51
CA ILE A 139 -2.72 -0.19 -9.10
C ILE A 139 -2.47 1.04 -8.22
N GLY A 140 -2.86 0.93 -6.96
CA GLY A 140 -2.48 1.88 -5.93
C GLY A 140 -3.61 2.33 -5.03
N LEU A 141 -3.24 3.12 -4.05
CA LEU A 141 -4.15 3.66 -3.04
C LEU A 141 -4.65 5.03 -3.49
N GLU A 142 -5.14 5.83 -2.55
CA GLU A 142 -5.63 7.19 -2.78
C GLU A 142 -4.55 8.13 -3.33
N THR A 143 -3.27 7.78 -3.18
CA THR A 143 -2.13 8.55 -3.71
C THR A 143 -1.96 8.43 -5.22
N THR A 144 -2.41 7.35 -5.85
CA THR A 144 -2.21 7.13 -7.29
C THR A 144 -3.50 7.19 -8.10
N ALA A 145 -4.64 6.85 -7.50
CA ALA A 145 -5.94 6.89 -8.16
C ALA A 145 -6.28 8.25 -8.80
N PRO A 146 -5.92 9.42 -8.20
CA PRO A 146 -6.16 10.71 -8.84
C PRO A 146 -5.45 10.89 -10.18
N MET A 147 -4.26 10.30 -10.36
CA MET A 147 -3.52 10.39 -11.64
C MET A 147 -4.24 9.59 -12.73
N THR A 148 -4.75 8.41 -12.40
CA THR A 148 -5.54 7.60 -13.33
C THR A 148 -6.84 8.31 -13.71
N ALA A 149 -7.55 8.89 -12.74
CA ALA A 149 -8.75 9.68 -13.03
C ALA A 149 -8.42 10.91 -13.89
N HIS A 150 -7.31 11.60 -13.62
CA HIS A 150 -6.91 12.78 -14.37
C HIS A 150 -6.71 12.50 -15.86
N VAL A 151 -5.99 11.44 -16.22
CA VAL A 151 -5.75 11.11 -17.64
C VAL A 151 -7.02 10.69 -18.38
N LEU A 152 -8.02 10.15 -17.67
CA LEU A 152 -9.31 9.79 -18.27
C LEU A 152 -10.20 11.00 -18.52
N LEU A 153 -10.01 12.09 -17.78
CA LEU A 153 -10.67 13.37 -18.03
C LEU A 153 -10.07 14.12 -19.22
N ASP A 154 -8.86 13.76 -19.66
CA ASP A 154 -8.10 14.43 -20.73
C ASP A 154 -8.20 13.70 -22.09
N SER A 155 -9.40 13.21 -22.41
CA SER A 155 -9.73 12.58 -23.71
C SER A 155 -8.68 11.57 -24.20
N PRO A 156 -8.49 10.44 -23.48
CA PRO A 156 -7.54 9.41 -23.89
C PRO A 156 -7.92 8.80 -25.25
N PRO A 157 -6.96 8.23 -26.00
CA PRO A 157 -7.23 7.55 -27.28
C PRO A 157 -8.26 6.41 -27.15
N ASP A 158 -9.04 6.15 -28.20
CA ASP A 158 -10.10 5.13 -28.20
C ASP A 158 -9.59 3.69 -27.95
N ASN A 159 -8.32 3.41 -28.24
CA ASN A 159 -7.65 2.13 -28.00
C ASN A 159 -7.07 2.00 -26.58
N PHE A 160 -7.32 2.97 -25.70
CA PHE A 160 -6.87 2.94 -24.31
C PHE A 160 -7.96 2.46 -23.37
N SER A 161 -7.60 1.59 -22.44
CA SER A 161 -8.45 1.19 -21.32
C SER A 161 -7.63 0.92 -20.08
N VAL A 162 -8.30 0.77 -18.94
CA VAL A 162 -7.71 0.64 -17.62
C VAL A 162 -8.27 -0.60 -16.95
N LEU A 163 -7.37 -1.49 -16.53
CA LEU A 163 -7.70 -2.52 -15.55
C LEU A 163 -7.57 -1.88 -14.16
N CYS A 164 -8.69 -1.41 -13.62
CA CYS A 164 -8.73 -0.66 -12.36
C CYS A 164 -8.56 -1.58 -11.16
N SER A 165 -7.49 -1.37 -10.41
CA SER A 165 -7.14 -2.06 -9.16
C SER A 165 -6.92 -1.07 -8.00
N HIS A 166 -7.52 0.11 -8.10
CA HIS A 166 -7.37 1.12 -7.06
C HIS A 166 -8.18 0.78 -5.80
N ARG A 167 -7.57 1.04 -4.65
CA ARG A 167 -7.99 0.54 -3.34
C ARG A 167 -8.02 1.67 -2.31
N LEU A 168 -8.84 1.54 -1.28
CA LEU A 168 -9.08 2.54 -0.25
C LEU A 168 -8.54 2.08 1.10
N THR A 169 -7.71 2.91 1.73
CA THR A 169 -7.03 2.58 2.97
C THR A 169 -7.94 2.62 4.21
N PRO A 170 -8.77 3.66 4.44
CA PRO A 170 -9.64 3.70 5.62
C PRO A 170 -10.60 2.51 5.74
N PRO A 171 -11.29 2.03 4.68
CA PRO A 171 -12.11 0.82 4.75
C PRO A 171 -11.32 -0.45 5.13
N ALA A 172 -10.08 -0.59 4.64
CA ALA A 172 -9.23 -1.71 5.02
C ALA A 172 -8.81 -1.65 6.50
N VAL A 173 -8.56 -0.45 7.03
CA VAL A 173 -8.31 -0.23 8.46
C VAL A 173 -9.57 -0.50 9.29
N ASP A 174 -10.74 -0.03 8.85
CA ASP A 174 -12.03 -0.32 9.49
C ASP A 174 -12.23 -1.83 9.63
N PHE A 175 -12.02 -2.55 8.53
CA PHE A 175 -12.16 -3.99 8.48
C PHE A 175 -11.20 -4.71 9.42
N LEU A 176 -9.94 -4.29 9.47
CA LEU A 176 -8.94 -4.87 10.39
C LEU A 176 -9.30 -4.67 11.87
N LEU A 177 -9.77 -3.47 12.22
CA LEU A 177 -10.21 -3.16 13.58
C LEU A 177 -11.49 -3.94 13.94
N ALA A 178 -12.44 -4.04 13.01
CA ALA A 178 -13.68 -4.79 13.18
C ALA A 178 -13.45 -6.29 13.41
N LEU A 179 -12.48 -6.89 12.71
CA LEU A 179 -12.15 -8.31 12.87
C LEU A 179 -11.62 -8.63 14.27
N GLY A 180 -10.88 -7.73 14.91
CA GLY A 180 -10.30 -7.93 16.24
C GLY A 180 -9.29 -9.09 16.34
N GLU A 181 -8.90 -9.71 15.22
CA GLU A 181 -7.96 -10.83 15.19
C GLU A 181 -6.53 -10.42 15.59
N SER A 182 -6.20 -9.15 15.41
CA SER A 182 -4.89 -8.58 15.68
C SER A 182 -4.92 -7.78 16.99
N LYS A 183 -3.89 -7.94 17.84
CA LYS A 183 -3.77 -7.24 19.13
C LYS A 183 -3.31 -5.79 18.98
N ILE A 184 -3.89 -5.05 18.03
CA ILE A 184 -3.47 -3.68 17.70
C ILE A 184 -3.97 -2.74 18.80
N SER A 185 -3.06 -1.97 19.38
CA SER A 185 -3.34 -0.97 20.42
C SER A 185 -3.30 0.46 19.88
N GLY A 186 -2.82 0.67 18.65
CA GLY A 186 -2.79 1.97 18.00
C GLY A 186 -2.30 1.90 16.55
N LEU A 187 -2.54 2.96 15.79
CA LEU A 187 -2.31 3.02 14.35
C LEU A 187 -1.49 4.25 13.95
N ILE A 188 -0.45 4.03 13.16
CA ILE A 188 0.23 5.09 12.41
C ILE A 188 -0.42 5.19 11.04
N GLN A 189 -1.13 6.28 10.81
CA GLN A 189 -1.86 6.52 9.56
C GLN A 189 -0.92 7.04 8.46
N PRO A 190 -1.15 6.63 7.20
CA PRO A 190 -0.27 6.89 6.06
C PRO A 190 -0.26 8.38 5.69
N GLY A 191 0.92 9.02 5.76
CA GLY A 191 1.05 10.46 5.50
C GLY A 191 0.61 10.88 4.09
N HIS A 192 1.06 10.19 3.04
CA HIS A 192 0.75 10.55 1.66
C HIS A 192 -0.72 10.30 1.29
N VAL A 193 -1.30 9.19 1.75
CA VAL A 193 -2.75 8.94 1.59
C VAL A 193 -3.52 10.05 2.28
N SER A 194 -3.13 10.41 3.52
CA SER A 194 -3.76 11.50 4.28
C SER A 194 -3.58 12.88 3.63
N THR A 195 -2.52 13.11 2.85
CA THR A 195 -2.40 14.33 2.04
C THR A 195 -3.51 14.42 0.99
N ILE A 196 -3.99 13.28 0.48
CA ILE A 196 -5.10 13.25 -0.48
C ILE A 196 -6.44 13.36 0.23
N ILE A 197 -6.72 12.49 1.19
CA ILE A 197 -8.06 12.35 1.80
C ILE A 197 -8.31 13.23 3.03
N GLY A 198 -7.24 13.84 3.57
CA GLY A 198 -7.30 14.69 4.75
C GLY A 198 -7.41 13.92 6.07
N GLU A 199 -7.38 14.67 7.18
CA GLU A 199 -7.68 14.14 8.51
C GLU A 199 -9.13 13.67 8.59
N LYS A 200 -10.04 14.39 7.93
CA LYS A 200 -11.48 14.15 7.96
C LYS A 200 -11.86 12.72 7.61
N ALA A 201 -11.17 12.09 6.66
CA ALA A 201 -11.47 10.73 6.22
C ALA A 201 -11.15 9.65 7.28
N TRP A 202 -10.33 9.98 8.29
CA TRP A 202 -9.99 9.06 9.38
C TRP A 202 -10.90 9.23 10.61
N ILE A 203 -11.66 10.32 10.72
CA ILE A 203 -12.55 10.61 11.85
C ILE A 203 -13.58 9.50 12.12
N PRO A 204 -14.24 8.90 11.11
CA PRO A 204 -15.21 7.84 11.37
C PRO A 204 -14.61 6.63 12.10
N LEU A 205 -13.33 6.32 11.86
CA LEU A 205 -12.62 5.26 12.58
C LEU A 205 -12.37 5.65 14.04
N ASP A 206 -12.04 6.91 14.27
CA ASP A 206 -11.84 7.45 15.61
C ASP A 206 -13.14 7.43 16.44
N GLU A 207 -14.24 7.88 15.86
CA GLU A 207 -15.56 7.88 16.50
C GLU A 207 -16.07 6.47 16.79
N LYS A 208 -15.75 5.50 15.92
CA LYS A 208 -16.23 4.11 16.03
C LYS A 208 -15.43 3.28 17.03
N TYR A 209 -14.10 3.43 17.05
CA TYR A 209 -13.23 2.55 17.83
C TYR A 209 -12.52 3.23 19.00
N HIS A 210 -12.43 4.57 19.01
CA HIS A 210 -11.62 5.32 19.97
C HIS A 210 -10.19 4.77 20.09
N ALA A 211 -9.66 4.30 18.95
CA ALA A 211 -8.34 3.71 18.86
C ALA A 211 -7.29 4.81 18.70
N PRO A 212 -6.16 4.77 19.42
CA PRO A 212 -5.08 5.73 19.26
C PRO A 212 -4.56 5.78 17.82
N GLN A 213 -4.62 6.95 17.19
CA GLN A 213 -4.31 7.12 15.78
C GLN A 213 -3.46 8.36 15.55
N VAL A 214 -2.36 8.22 14.81
CA VAL A 214 -1.51 9.36 14.47
C VAL A 214 -1.13 9.35 12.99
N ILE A 215 -1.50 10.40 12.26
CA ILE A 215 -1.02 10.62 10.89
C ILE A 215 0.43 11.07 10.95
N ALA A 216 1.32 10.35 10.28
CA ALA A 216 2.76 10.58 10.36
C ALA A 216 3.42 10.75 9.00
N GLY A 217 4.48 11.58 8.99
CA GLY A 217 5.45 11.65 7.89
C GLY A 217 6.34 10.40 7.83
N PHE A 218 7.38 10.44 7.01
CA PHE A 218 8.20 9.27 6.68
C PHE A 218 9.61 9.32 7.25
N GLU A 219 10.02 10.46 7.81
CA GLU A 219 11.32 10.55 8.46
C GLU A 219 11.31 9.72 9.75
N PRO A 220 12.44 9.12 10.16
CA PRO A 220 12.49 8.31 11.37
C PRO A 220 11.98 9.05 12.62
N VAL A 221 12.22 10.37 12.69
CA VAL A 221 11.73 11.24 13.77
C VAL A 221 10.21 11.40 13.73
N ASP A 222 9.59 11.49 12.54
CA ASP A 222 8.12 11.56 12.43
C ASP A 222 7.48 10.29 12.98
N ILE A 223 8.07 9.13 12.64
CA ILE A 223 7.56 7.83 13.06
C ILE A 223 7.74 7.64 14.58
N LEU A 224 8.92 7.97 15.12
CA LEU A 224 9.15 7.94 16.56
C LEU A 224 8.22 8.89 17.32
N LEU A 225 7.96 10.09 16.77
CA LEU A 225 7.01 11.02 17.36
C LEU A 225 5.58 10.44 17.38
N ALA A 226 5.16 9.81 16.28
CA ALA A 226 3.86 9.15 16.20
C ALA A 226 3.74 8.01 17.23
N VAL A 227 4.77 7.20 17.39
CA VAL A 227 4.84 6.17 18.44
C VAL A 227 4.70 6.78 19.83
N LEU A 228 5.45 7.84 20.15
CA LEU A 228 5.34 8.53 21.43
C LEU A 228 3.93 9.08 21.69
N MET A 229 3.32 9.70 20.68
CA MET A 229 1.96 10.22 20.77
C MET A 229 0.95 9.11 21.03
N ILE A 230 1.05 7.99 20.32
CA ILE A 230 0.21 6.79 20.56
C ILE A 230 0.41 6.26 21.97
N CYS A 231 1.65 6.10 22.45
CA CYS A 231 1.92 5.64 23.81
C CYS A 231 1.30 6.57 24.87
N ARG A 232 1.36 7.89 24.66
CA ARG A 232 0.70 8.85 25.56
C ARG A 232 -0.82 8.68 25.53
N GLN A 233 -1.43 8.56 24.36
CA GLN A 233 -2.87 8.32 24.25
C GLN A 233 -3.28 7.05 25.00
N ILE A 234 -2.56 5.93 24.82
CA ILE A 234 -2.82 4.66 25.53
C ILE A 234 -2.79 4.85 27.05
N LYS A 235 -1.90 5.70 27.57
CA LYS A 235 -1.76 5.97 29.00
C LYS A 235 -2.81 6.94 29.54
N ASP A 236 -3.15 7.98 28.77
CA ASP A 236 -3.84 9.17 29.26
C ASP A 236 -5.37 9.12 29.06
N GLY A 237 -5.91 8.20 28.27
CA GLY A 237 -7.37 8.05 28.11
C GLY A 237 -7.81 7.46 26.76
N PRO A 238 -9.04 7.74 26.29
CA PRO A 238 -9.51 7.19 25.03
C PRO A 238 -8.63 7.68 23.88
N GLY A 239 -8.35 6.76 22.95
CA GLY A 239 -7.61 7.08 21.74
C GLY A 239 -8.36 8.11 20.90
N ARG A 240 -7.59 8.90 20.16
CA ARG A 240 -8.10 9.92 19.25
C ARG A 240 -7.25 9.98 17.99
N LEU A 241 -7.80 10.55 16.92
CA LEU A 241 -7.00 10.95 15.77
C LEU A 241 -6.15 12.19 16.09
N GLU A 242 -4.85 12.13 15.84
CA GLU A 242 -3.95 13.29 15.87
C GLU A 242 -3.13 13.38 14.57
N ASN A 243 -2.81 14.60 14.15
CA ASN A 243 -1.98 14.86 12.97
C ASN A 243 -0.58 15.32 13.37
N ALA A 244 0.41 14.42 13.26
CA ALA A 244 1.83 14.75 13.45
C ALA A 244 2.50 15.24 12.14
N TYR A 245 1.76 15.25 11.02
CA TYR A 245 2.24 15.60 9.69
C TYR A 245 1.57 16.86 9.10
N MET A 246 1.25 17.84 9.95
CA MET A 246 0.59 19.11 9.59
C MET A 246 1.29 19.93 8.51
N ARG A 247 2.59 19.67 8.25
CA ARG A 247 3.33 20.31 7.16
C ARG A 247 2.91 19.86 5.76
N SER A 248 2.18 18.74 5.66
CA SER A 248 1.73 18.15 4.39
C SER A 248 0.26 17.72 4.40
N VAL A 249 -0.35 17.53 5.58
CA VAL A 249 -1.72 17.04 5.72
C VAL A 249 -2.59 18.15 6.33
N THR A 250 -3.66 18.49 5.62
CA THR A 250 -4.72 19.41 6.07
C THR A 250 -5.95 18.61 6.51
N PHE A 251 -6.88 19.28 7.19
CA PHE A 251 -8.14 18.66 7.61
C PHE A 251 -8.92 18.06 6.44
N ASP A 252 -9.12 18.84 5.37
CA ASP A 252 -9.89 18.43 4.19
C ASP A 252 -9.08 17.65 3.15
N GLY A 253 -7.75 17.59 3.29
CA GLY A 253 -6.87 16.99 2.30
C GLY A 253 -6.77 17.80 1.01
N ASN A 254 -6.55 17.10 -0.11
CA ASN A 254 -6.45 17.70 -1.43
C ASN A 254 -7.81 17.64 -2.15
N LEU A 255 -8.59 18.71 -2.00
CA LEU A 255 -9.93 18.83 -2.60
C LEU A 255 -9.93 18.64 -4.12
N ARG A 256 -8.91 19.13 -4.84
CA ARG A 256 -8.83 18.95 -6.31
C ARG A 256 -8.63 17.49 -6.70
N ALA A 257 -7.82 16.75 -5.95
CA ALA A 257 -7.61 15.33 -6.20
C ALA A 257 -8.90 14.53 -5.91
N GLN A 258 -9.59 14.87 -4.82
CA GLN A 258 -10.89 14.27 -4.48
C GLN A 258 -11.96 14.56 -5.54
N GLU A 259 -12.07 15.81 -6.02
CA GLU A 259 -12.99 16.18 -7.10
C GLU A 259 -12.75 15.39 -8.38
N VAL A 260 -11.49 15.12 -8.73
CA VAL A 260 -11.13 14.35 -9.93
C VAL A 260 -11.50 12.87 -9.74
N LEU A 261 -11.26 12.30 -8.55
CA LEU A 261 -11.70 10.96 -8.21
C LEU A 261 -13.22 10.82 -8.29
N ASP A 262 -13.94 11.75 -7.67
CA ASP A 262 -15.40 11.76 -7.63
C ASP A 262 -16.04 11.90 -9.02
N LYS A 263 -15.36 12.52 -9.99
CA LYS A 263 -15.86 12.59 -11.37
C LYS A 263 -15.82 11.23 -12.07
N VAL A 264 -14.76 10.45 -11.85
CA VAL A 264 -14.46 9.24 -12.65
C VAL A 264 -14.92 7.97 -11.96
N PHE A 265 -14.82 7.92 -10.63
CA PHE A 265 -14.99 6.70 -9.86
C PHE A 265 -16.20 6.73 -8.93
N THR A 266 -16.72 5.55 -8.64
CA THR A 266 -17.57 5.22 -7.50
C THR A 266 -16.83 4.22 -6.62
N VAL A 267 -17.27 4.05 -5.37
CA VAL A 267 -16.76 3.00 -4.49
C VAL A 267 -17.57 1.72 -4.65
N LYS A 268 -16.93 0.56 -4.44
CA LYS A 268 -17.59 -0.75 -4.36
C LYS A 268 -16.88 -1.70 -3.42
N ASP A 269 -17.62 -2.71 -3.00
CA ASP A 269 -17.13 -3.89 -2.31
C ASP A 269 -16.23 -4.72 -3.24
N GLU A 270 -15.06 -5.10 -2.76
CA GLU A 270 -14.17 -5.97 -3.53
C GLU A 270 -13.16 -6.69 -2.64
N VAL A 271 -12.58 -7.77 -3.17
CA VAL A 271 -11.52 -8.51 -2.49
C VAL A 271 -10.18 -7.76 -2.47
N TRP A 272 -9.44 -7.96 -1.38
CA TRP A 272 -8.01 -7.67 -1.29
C TRP A 272 -7.26 -9.00 -1.12
N ARG A 273 -6.04 -9.11 -1.66
CA ARG A 273 -5.22 -10.31 -1.45
C ARG A 273 -5.01 -10.56 0.05
N GLY A 274 -5.43 -11.73 0.52
CA GLY A 274 -5.28 -12.12 1.92
C GLY A 274 -6.39 -11.62 2.85
N PHE A 275 -7.43 -11.00 2.28
CA PHE A 275 -8.65 -10.57 2.95
C PHE A 275 -9.86 -11.19 2.22
N PRO A 276 -11.00 -11.32 2.90
CA PRO A 276 -12.27 -11.51 2.21
C PRO A 276 -12.67 -10.23 1.45
N VAL A 277 -13.91 -10.17 0.97
CA VAL A 277 -14.49 -8.94 0.43
C VAL A 277 -14.50 -7.88 1.54
N ILE A 278 -13.92 -6.72 1.25
CA ILE A 278 -13.95 -5.55 2.15
C ILE A 278 -14.97 -4.55 1.57
N PRO A 279 -15.98 -4.15 2.34
CA PRO A 279 -16.98 -3.18 1.90
C PRO A 279 -16.37 -1.84 1.49
N ASP A 280 -16.90 -1.23 0.43
CA ASP A 280 -16.55 0.12 -0.04
C ASP A 280 -15.03 0.38 -0.13
N SER A 281 -14.25 -0.62 -0.53
CA SER A 281 -12.79 -0.61 -0.40
C SER A 281 -12.02 -0.47 -1.71
N THR A 282 -12.73 -0.33 -2.83
CA THR A 282 -12.14 -0.14 -4.16
C THR A 282 -12.85 0.93 -4.95
N TYR A 283 -12.10 1.52 -5.88
CA TYR A 283 -12.69 2.35 -6.92
C TYR A 283 -13.14 1.49 -8.12
N ALA A 284 -14.35 1.77 -8.60
CA ALA A 284 -14.89 1.29 -9.86
C ALA A 284 -15.25 2.48 -10.75
N PHE A 285 -15.24 2.30 -12.06
CA PHE A 285 -15.67 3.36 -12.97
C PHE A 285 -17.15 3.67 -12.80
N LYS A 286 -17.48 4.96 -12.84
CA LYS A 286 -18.86 5.39 -13.09
C LYS A 286 -19.27 4.98 -14.50
N GLU A 287 -20.58 4.89 -14.72
CA GLU A 287 -21.12 4.45 -16.02
C GLU A 287 -20.66 5.34 -17.17
N GLU A 288 -20.52 6.65 -16.95
CA GLU A 288 -20.00 7.62 -17.94
C GLU A 288 -18.56 7.31 -18.41
N TYR A 289 -17.80 6.51 -17.65
CA TYR A 289 -16.42 6.13 -17.94
C TYR A 289 -16.29 4.61 -18.20
N SER A 290 -17.41 3.90 -18.40
CA SER A 290 -17.40 2.45 -18.59
C SER A 290 -16.60 1.98 -19.81
N ASP A 291 -16.47 2.82 -20.83
CA ASP A 291 -15.75 2.51 -22.06
C ASP A 291 -14.23 2.35 -21.83
N PHE A 292 -13.73 2.91 -20.73
CA PHE A 292 -12.35 2.75 -20.28
C PHE A 292 -12.16 1.55 -19.36
N ASP A 293 -13.21 0.85 -18.95
CA ASP A 293 -13.10 -0.32 -18.09
C ASP A 293 -12.63 -1.55 -18.90
N ALA A 294 -11.38 -1.96 -18.71
CA ALA A 294 -10.84 -3.13 -19.40
C ALA A 294 -11.59 -4.43 -19.03
N VAL A 295 -12.19 -4.51 -17.84
CA VAL A 295 -12.99 -5.69 -17.46
C VAL A 295 -14.23 -5.80 -18.34
N LYS A 296 -14.94 -4.68 -18.57
CA LYS A 296 -16.10 -4.64 -19.47
C LYS A 296 -15.68 -4.82 -20.93
N ARG A 297 -14.65 -4.10 -21.38
CA ARG A 297 -14.20 -4.09 -22.78
C ARG A 297 -13.74 -5.45 -23.29
N PHE A 298 -13.10 -6.25 -22.44
CA PHE A 298 -12.54 -7.56 -22.80
C PHE A 298 -13.31 -8.75 -22.18
N ASP A 299 -14.48 -8.53 -21.56
CA ASP A 299 -15.29 -9.56 -20.87
C ASP A 299 -14.45 -10.39 -19.87
N LEU A 300 -13.60 -9.72 -19.09
CA LEU A 300 -12.67 -10.41 -18.19
C LEU A 300 -13.41 -10.98 -16.98
N LYS A 301 -13.13 -12.25 -16.68
CA LYS A 301 -13.72 -12.95 -15.54
C LYS A 301 -12.80 -12.88 -14.34
N LEU A 302 -13.04 -11.89 -13.47
CA LEU A 302 -12.35 -11.79 -12.19
C LEU A 302 -12.94 -12.80 -11.19
N ALA A 303 -12.13 -13.74 -10.72
CA ALA A 303 -12.55 -14.67 -9.69
C ALA A 303 -12.88 -13.95 -8.38
N LYS A 304 -13.98 -14.35 -7.73
CA LYS A 304 -14.53 -13.73 -6.51
C LYS A 304 -13.84 -14.19 -5.20
N SER A 305 -12.89 -15.13 -5.24
CA SER A 305 -12.29 -15.69 -4.03
C SER A 305 -10.89 -15.16 -3.74
N GLY A 306 -10.72 -14.59 -2.55
CA GLY A 306 -9.47 -14.09 -1.97
C GLY A 306 -8.50 -15.17 -1.47
N GLU A 307 -8.66 -16.43 -1.88
CA GLU A 307 -7.84 -17.56 -1.45
C GLU A 307 -7.05 -18.18 -2.61
N ALA A 308 -6.17 -17.37 -3.18
CA ALA A 308 -4.96 -17.88 -3.81
C ALA A 308 -3.84 -16.90 -3.46
N CYS A 309 -3.27 -17.01 -2.25
CA CYS A 309 -1.95 -16.44 -2.04
C CYS A 309 -1.04 -17.07 -3.10
N GLY A 310 -0.50 -16.25 -4.02
CA GLY A 310 0.12 -16.67 -5.28
C GLY A 310 0.78 -18.05 -5.17
N VAL A 311 0.38 -18.95 -6.08
CA VAL A 311 0.52 -20.43 -6.17
C VAL A 311 1.23 -21.18 -5.03
N ASP A 312 2.32 -20.65 -4.48
CA ASP A 312 3.18 -21.25 -3.47
C ASP A 312 3.41 -20.42 -2.18
N CYS A 313 2.67 -19.34 -1.91
CA CYS A 313 2.91 -18.49 -0.74
C CYS A 313 1.93 -18.78 0.42
N PRO A 314 2.39 -19.34 1.57
CA PRO A 314 1.47 -19.73 2.64
C PRO A 314 1.05 -18.59 3.58
N LEU A 315 1.88 -17.54 3.76
CA LEU A 315 1.70 -16.55 4.83
C LEU A 315 1.51 -15.10 4.38
N CYS A 316 1.60 -14.75 3.08
CA CYS A 316 1.52 -13.34 2.68
C CYS A 316 0.19 -12.68 3.11
N GLY A 317 -0.94 -13.38 3.05
CA GLY A 317 -2.21 -12.85 3.57
C GLY A 317 -2.24 -12.62 5.10
N LYS A 318 -1.59 -13.50 5.88
CA LYS A 318 -1.44 -13.31 7.33
C LYS A 318 -0.50 -12.16 7.66
N ILE A 319 0.59 -12.01 6.89
CA ILE A 319 1.55 -10.92 7.03
C ILE A 319 0.88 -9.57 6.74
N LEU A 320 0.05 -9.49 5.69
CA LEU A 320 -0.70 -8.27 5.35
C LEU A 320 -1.71 -7.87 6.44
N ARG A 321 -2.23 -8.83 7.20
CA ARG A 321 -3.12 -8.60 8.36
C ARG A 321 -2.36 -8.40 9.69
N GLY A 322 -1.04 -8.39 9.68
CA GLY A 322 -0.23 -8.30 10.90
C GLY A 322 -0.32 -9.52 11.82
N LEU A 323 -0.78 -10.67 11.32
CA LEU A 323 -0.97 -11.92 12.07
C LEU A 323 0.28 -12.84 12.03
N ALA A 324 1.23 -12.54 11.17
CA ALA A 324 2.49 -13.26 11.03
C ALA A 324 3.60 -12.31 10.59
N LYS A 325 4.85 -12.64 10.91
CA LYS A 325 6.06 -11.95 10.46
C LYS A 325 6.66 -12.74 9.28
N PRO A 326 7.40 -12.10 8.36
CA PRO A 326 8.09 -12.82 7.28
C PRO A 326 8.95 -13.99 7.76
N GLN A 327 9.56 -13.87 8.93
CA GLN A 327 10.42 -14.88 9.55
C GLN A 327 9.66 -16.12 10.03
N ASP A 328 8.33 -16.02 10.20
CA ASP A 328 7.48 -17.15 10.53
C ASP A 328 7.20 -18.03 9.30
N CYS A 329 7.60 -17.59 8.11
CA CYS A 329 7.43 -18.32 6.86
C CYS A 329 8.67 -19.17 6.55
N GLU A 330 8.54 -20.49 6.52
CA GLU A 330 9.64 -21.43 6.19
C GLU A 330 10.23 -21.19 4.78
N LYS A 331 9.44 -20.63 3.87
CA LYS A 331 9.88 -20.29 2.50
C LYS A 331 10.67 -18.97 2.45
N PHE A 332 10.63 -18.14 3.49
CA PHE A 332 11.31 -16.85 3.50
C PHE A 332 12.83 -17.01 3.54
N LYS A 333 13.55 -16.27 2.67
CA LYS A 333 15.01 -16.36 2.49
C LYS A 333 15.55 -17.72 1.99
N SER A 334 14.68 -18.72 1.82
CA SER A 334 15.00 -20.01 1.22
C SER A 334 14.48 -20.04 -0.22
N LEU A 335 13.26 -20.56 -0.43
CA LEU A 335 12.63 -20.67 -1.74
C LEU A 335 12.08 -19.33 -2.26
N CYS A 336 11.62 -18.47 -1.35
CA CYS A 336 11.07 -17.15 -1.65
C CYS A 336 12.14 -16.09 -1.42
N THR A 337 12.63 -15.52 -2.52
CA THR A 337 13.64 -14.46 -2.55
C THR A 337 13.24 -13.34 -3.51
N PRO A 338 13.87 -12.16 -3.48
CA PRO A 338 13.60 -11.13 -4.47
C PRO A 338 13.88 -11.58 -5.91
N GLN A 339 14.77 -12.55 -6.14
CA GLN A 339 15.04 -13.14 -7.44
C GLN A 339 13.98 -14.18 -7.83
N ASN A 340 13.51 -14.99 -6.87
CA ASN A 340 12.46 -15.99 -7.04
C ASN A 340 11.29 -15.74 -6.06
N PRO A 341 10.42 -14.74 -6.32
CA PRO A 341 9.37 -14.38 -5.40
C PRO A 341 8.17 -15.31 -5.53
N LEU A 342 7.79 -15.98 -4.44
CA LEU A 342 6.59 -16.84 -4.43
C LEU A 342 5.30 -16.05 -4.18
N GLY A 343 5.37 -14.82 -3.71
CA GLY A 343 4.20 -13.98 -3.44
C GLY A 343 4.52 -12.49 -3.50
N ALA A 344 3.48 -11.67 -3.68
CA ALA A 344 3.63 -10.23 -3.89
C ALA A 344 4.40 -9.49 -2.78
N CYS A 345 4.27 -9.96 -1.52
CA CYS A 345 5.01 -9.42 -0.38
C CYS A 345 6.55 -9.44 -0.55
N MET A 346 7.08 -10.33 -1.39
CA MET A 346 8.53 -10.43 -1.71
C MET A 346 8.92 -9.65 -2.98
N VAL A 347 7.94 -9.20 -3.78
CA VAL A 347 8.19 -8.52 -5.05
C VAL A 347 8.33 -7.02 -4.86
N SER A 348 7.31 -6.38 -4.28
CA SER A 348 7.28 -4.93 -4.17
C SER A 348 8.38 -4.43 -3.24
N ASN A 349 8.95 -3.28 -3.57
CA ASN A 349 9.86 -2.57 -2.66
C ASN A 349 9.16 -2.13 -1.38
N GLU A 350 7.84 -1.97 -1.41
CA GLU A 350 6.97 -1.68 -0.27
C GLU A 350 6.48 -2.94 0.45
N GLY A 351 6.81 -4.12 -0.08
CA GLY A 351 6.40 -5.40 0.46
C GLY A 351 7.18 -5.76 1.72
N THR A 352 6.45 -6.06 2.79
CA THR A 352 6.97 -6.45 4.09
C THR A 352 8.07 -7.53 4.01
N CYS A 353 7.88 -8.58 3.20
CA CYS A 353 8.89 -9.62 3.07
C CYS A 353 10.14 -9.14 2.31
N ASN A 354 9.97 -8.35 1.24
CA ASN A 354 11.10 -7.80 0.50
C ASN A 354 11.96 -6.88 1.39
N ILE A 355 11.30 -6.02 2.16
CA ILE A 355 11.95 -5.12 3.13
C ILE A 355 12.70 -5.94 4.18
N ALA A 356 12.04 -6.94 4.79
CA ALA A 356 12.67 -7.86 5.72
C ALA A 356 13.88 -8.60 5.12
N TYR A 357 13.81 -8.98 3.84
CA TYR A 357 14.90 -9.66 3.15
C TYR A 357 16.11 -8.74 3.00
N ARG A 358 15.89 -7.51 2.51
CA ARG A 358 16.95 -6.53 2.20
C ARG A 358 17.69 -6.01 3.42
N TYR A 359 17.00 -5.90 4.56
CA TYR A 359 17.53 -5.25 5.75
C TYR A 359 17.76 -6.21 6.93
N GLY A 360 17.75 -7.51 6.68
CA GLY A 360 18.11 -8.51 7.70
C GLY A 360 16.93 -9.07 8.52
N GLY A 361 15.77 -8.42 8.53
CA GLY A 361 14.51 -8.95 9.06
C GLY A 361 13.58 -7.85 9.58
N ILE A 362 12.41 -8.24 10.08
CA ILE A 362 11.52 -7.41 10.89
C ILE A 362 11.62 -7.92 12.33
N VAL A 363 12.77 -7.69 12.94
CA VAL A 363 13.06 -8.17 14.30
C VAL A 363 13.74 -7.05 15.06
N LYS A 364 13.46 -7.03 16.36
CA LYS A 364 14.29 -6.33 17.32
C LYS A 364 15.64 -7.05 17.34
N ILE A 365 16.70 -6.40 16.87
CA ILE A 365 18.05 -6.95 16.99
C ILE A 365 18.41 -6.81 18.47
N LYS A 366 18.54 -7.94 19.18
CA LYS A 366 18.97 -7.96 20.58
C LYS A 366 20.43 -7.57 20.72
#